data_AF-A0AAU0LV80-F1
#
_entry.id   AF-A0AAU0LV80-F1
#
_cell.length_a   1.000
_cell.length_b   1.000
_cell.length_c   1.000
_cell.angle_alpha   90.00
_cell.angle_beta   90.00
_cell.angle_gamma   90.00
#
_symmetry.space_group_name_H-M   'P 1'
#
loop_
_entity.id
_entity.type
_entity.pdbx_description
1 polymer ?
#
loop_
_entity_poly.entity_id
_entity_poly.type
_entity_poly.pdbx_seq_one_letter_code
_entity_poly.pdbx_strand_id
1 'polypeptide(L)'
;MEKIKTFQQHELNRIRKHWNDSGLAFEKLGRSSNISDYSDREINEMLLGIYKDSKHLMVDEGYFIDVAQAQKASCTLVDVSYSRRIKPDPNSALKLQDIRNFYVEDYFVETKEPFSDKQIHKVTGYLKKIGGISLGKGQYSHLYSIPNDFKTFFGDSPADLFYPIQRYINGLFFDDDYRISNFEVISKISIAKT
;
A
#
# COMPACT_ATOMS: atom_id res chain seq x y z
N MET A 1 4.88 -15.77 0.13
CA MET A 1 4.65 -15.25 1.50
C MET A 1 4.90 -13.77 1.48
N GLU A 2 3.88 -12.93 1.78
CA GLU A 2 4.10 -11.49 1.97
C GLU A 2 5.05 -11.32 3.16
N LYS A 3 6.13 -10.56 2.98
CA LYS A 3 6.98 -10.15 4.09
C LYS A 3 6.55 -8.75 4.51
N ILE A 4 5.56 -8.67 5.39
CA ILE A 4 5.27 -7.42 6.11
C ILE A 4 6.24 -7.29 7.28
N LYS A 5 6.42 -6.06 7.77
CA LYS A 5 7.20 -5.77 8.97
C LYS A 5 6.76 -6.66 10.14
N THR A 6 7.72 -7.19 10.89
CA THR A 6 7.48 -8.01 12.08
C THR A 6 8.00 -7.32 13.34
N PHE A 7 7.25 -7.43 14.43
CA PHE A 7 7.66 -6.99 15.76
C PHE A 7 8.31 -8.15 16.53
N GLN A 8 9.20 -7.81 17.47
CA GLN A 8 9.87 -8.82 18.28
C GLN A 8 8.92 -9.41 19.35
N GLN A 9 9.18 -10.64 19.77
CA GLN A 9 8.34 -11.34 20.75
C GLN A 9 8.10 -10.54 22.03
N HIS A 10 9.13 -9.87 22.54
CA HIS A 10 9.03 -9.10 23.77
C HIS A 10 8.10 -7.89 23.62
N GLU A 11 8.04 -7.29 22.43
CA GLU A 11 7.11 -6.20 22.10
C GLU A 11 5.68 -6.73 22.06
N LEU A 12 5.44 -7.86 21.39
CA LEU A 12 4.12 -8.50 21.30
C LEU A 12 3.61 -8.91 22.69
N ASN A 13 4.47 -9.48 23.52
CA ASN A 13 4.13 -9.84 24.90
C ASN A 13 3.78 -8.61 25.75
N ARG A 14 4.45 -7.47 25.54
CA ARG A 14 4.11 -6.21 26.19
C ARG A 14 2.73 -5.72 25.76
N ILE A 15 2.42 -5.81 24.47
CA ILE A 15 1.11 -5.43 23.92
C ILE A 15 0.00 -6.30 24.51
N ARG A 16 0.17 -7.62 24.60
CA ARG A 16 -0.80 -8.52 25.26
C ARG A 16 -1.09 -8.11 26.71
N LYS A 17 -0.07 -7.69 27.46
CA LYS A 17 -0.20 -7.29 28.87
C LYS A 17 -0.80 -5.90 29.06
N HIS A 18 -0.52 -4.97 28.15
CA HIS A 18 -0.90 -3.55 28.23
C HIS A 18 -1.69 -3.11 27.00
N TRP A 19 -2.68 -3.92 26.60
CA TRP A 19 -3.40 -3.71 25.36
C TRP A 19 -4.26 -2.44 25.36
N ASN A 20 -4.75 -2.01 26.53
CA ASN A 20 -5.52 -0.77 26.67
C ASN A 20 -4.78 0.46 26.13
N ASP A 21 -3.44 0.45 26.20
CA ASP A 21 -2.60 1.57 25.75
C ASP A 21 -2.06 1.38 24.33
N SER A 22 -2.40 0.26 23.67
CA SER A 22 -1.84 -0.11 22.37
C SER A 22 -2.56 0.51 21.16
N GLY A 23 -3.76 1.05 21.37
CA GLY A 23 -4.61 1.57 20.29
C GLY A 23 -5.17 0.49 19.36
N LEU A 24 -5.11 -0.79 19.76
CA LEU A 24 -5.69 -1.88 18.98
C LEU A 24 -7.23 -1.87 19.08
N ALA A 25 -7.89 -2.05 17.94
CA ALA A 25 -9.34 -2.07 17.79
C ALA A 25 -9.90 -3.51 17.72
N PHE A 26 -9.21 -4.49 18.29
CA PHE A 26 -9.58 -5.91 18.16
C PHE A 26 -10.93 -6.26 18.81
N GLU A 27 -11.35 -5.53 19.84
CA GLU A 27 -12.67 -5.70 20.45
C GLU A 27 -13.82 -5.37 19.49
N LYS A 28 -13.59 -4.45 18.54
CA LYS A 28 -14.59 -4.03 17.55
C LYS A 28 -14.43 -4.73 16.21
N LEU A 29 -13.18 -4.92 15.77
CA LEU A 29 -12.84 -5.32 14.40
C LEU A 29 -12.19 -6.70 14.31
N GLY A 30 -11.87 -7.32 15.43
CA GLY A 30 -11.30 -8.67 15.46
C GLY A 30 -12.35 -9.74 15.77
N ARG A 31 -11.97 -11.00 15.66
CA ARG A 31 -12.84 -12.17 15.91
C ARG A 31 -13.14 -12.46 17.39
N SER A 32 -12.44 -11.82 18.32
CA SER A 32 -12.59 -11.98 19.78
C SER A 32 -12.34 -10.68 20.52
N SER A 33 -13.02 -10.47 21.63
CA SER A 33 -12.76 -9.38 22.58
C SER A 33 -11.65 -9.69 23.58
N ASN A 34 -11.01 -10.85 23.50
CA ASN A 34 -9.86 -11.21 24.34
C ASN A 34 -8.57 -11.22 23.51
N ILE A 35 -7.62 -10.34 23.83
CA ILE A 35 -6.33 -10.26 23.10
C ILE A 35 -5.52 -11.57 23.18
N SER A 36 -5.75 -12.40 24.21
CA SER A 36 -5.05 -13.67 24.37
C SER A 36 -5.41 -14.69 23.30
N ASP A 37 -6.58 -14.55 22.68
CA ASP A 37 -7.07 -15.49 21.66
C ASP A 37 -6.35 -15.33 20.32
N TYR A 38 -5.61 -14.23 20.14
CA TYR A 38 -4.90 -13.92 18.90
C TYR A 38 -3.48 -14.49 18.92
N SER A 39 -3.05 -14.98 17.78
CA SER A 39 -1.66 -15.35 17.51
C SER A 39 -0.76 -14.13 17.40
N ASP A 40 0.55 -14.34 17.53
CA ASP A 40 1.54 -13.27 17.37
C ASP A 40 1.49 -12.63 15.98
N ARG A 41 1.14 -13.42 14.95
CA ARG A 41 0.92 -12.91 13.60
C ARG A 41 -0.29 -11.97 13.53
N GLU A 42 -1.42 -12.35 14.12
CA GLU A 42 -2.62 -11.50 14.14
C GLU A 42 -2.34 -10.20 14.90
N ILE A 43 -1.68 -10.26 16.05
CA ILE A 43 -1.30 -9.05 16.80
C ILE A 43 -0.34 -8.17 15.98
N ASN A 44 0.62 -8.77 15.28
CA ASN A 44 1.52 -8.06 14.38
C ASN A 44 0.76 -7.32 13.27
N GLU A 45 -0.19 -8.00 12.63
CA GLU A 45 -1.05 -7.43 11.60
C GLU A 45 -1.91 -6.28 12.17
N MET A 46 -2.50 -6.45 13.35
CA MET A 46 -3.30 -5.42 14.02
C MET A 46 -2.48 -4.18 14.40
N LEU A 47 -1.24 -4.35 14.88
CA LEU A 47 -0.31 -3.24 15.14
C LEU A 47 0.02 -2.46 13.87
N LEU A 48 -0.04 -3.11 12.72
CA LEU A 48 0.12 -2.50 11.40
C LEU A 48 -1.17 -1.87 10.87
N GLY A 49 -2.31 -2.05 11.55
CA GLY A 49 -3.61 -1.53 11.14
C GLY A 49 -4.42 -2.50 10.26
N ILE A 50 -4.07 -3.78 10.24
CA ILE A 50 -4.68 -4.81 9.39
C ILE A 50 -5.60 -5.68 10.25
N TYR A 51 -6.90 -5.68 9.93
CA TYR A 51 -7.91 -6.53 10.57
C TYR A 51 -8.53 -7.44 9.51
N LYS A 52 -7.93 -8.61 9.31
CA LYS A 52 -8.28 -9.52 8.19
C LYS A 52 -9.64 -10.17 8.32
N ASP A 53 -10.08 -10.47 9.54
CA ASP A 53 -11.37 -11.14 9.76
C ASP A 53 -12.53 -10.25 9.33
N SER A 54 -12.47 -8.97 9.71
CA SER A 54 -13.47 -7.97 9.36
C SER A 54 -13.19 -7.24 8.04
N LYS A 55 -12.06 -7.51 7.37
CA LYS A 55 -11.61 -6.80 6.16
C LYS A 55 -11.43 -5.30 6.35
N HIS A 56 -10.99 -4.87 7.54
CA HIS A 56 -10.77 -3.46 7.83
C HIS A 56 -9.29 -3.06 7.80
N LEU A 57 -9.01 -1.92 7.15
CA LEU A 57 -7.69 -1.32 7.06
C LEU A 57 -7.67 0.04 7.75
N MET A 58 -6.70 0.27 8.64
CA MET A 58 -6.42 1.60 9.18
C MET A 58 -5.68 2.45 8.14
N VAL A 59 -6.31 3.53 7.70
CA VAL A 59 -5.74 4.45 6.69
C VAL A 59 -4.89 5.54 7.36
N ASP A 60 -4.20 6.35 6.55
CA ASP A 60 -3.22 7.32 7.04
C ASP A 60 -3.81 8.36 8.01
N GLU A 61 -5.09 8.67 7.86
CA GLU A 61 -5.84 9.61 8.71
C GLU A 61 -6.29 9.00 10.05
N GLY A 62 -5.99 7.73 10.33
CA GLY A 62 -6.18 7.09 11.63
C GLY A 62 -7.56 6.44 11.87
N TYR A 63 -8.44 6.38 10.86
CA TYR A 63 -9.68 5.60 10.91
C TYR A 63 -9.59 4.32 10.08
N PHE A 64 -10.63 3.48 10.20
CA PHE A 64 -10.72 2.20 9.51
C PHE A 64 -11.70 2.26 8.33
N ILE A 65 -11.30 1.71 7.20
CA ILE A 65 -12.18 1.48 6.04
C ILE A 65 -12.40 -0.02 5.85
N ASP A 66 -13.59 -0.40 5.38
CA ASP A 66 -13.85 -1.75 4.89
C ASP A 66 -13.29 -1.90 3.47
N VAL A 67 -12.18 -2.63 3.33
CA VAL A 67 -11.55 -2.85 2.03
C VAL A 67 -12.35 -3.80 1.14
N ALA A 68 -13.36 -4.51 1.66
CA ALA A 68 -14.27 -5.29 0.81
C ALA A 68 -15.15 -4.40 -0.08
N GLN A 69 -15.33 -3.12 0.30
CA GLN A 69 -16.01 -2.09 -0.48
C GLN A 69 -15.08 -1.33 -1.43
N ALA A 70 -13.77 -1.62 -1.44
CA ALA A 70 -12.83 -0.97 -2.32
C ALA A 70 -13.11 -1.32 -3.79
N GLN A 71 -13.28 -0.31 -4.63
CA GLN A 71 -13.61 -0.46 -6.05
C GLN A 71 -12.45 -0.06 -6.97
N LYS A 72 -11.57 0.82 -6.50
CA LYS A 72 -10.47 1.36 -7.29
C LYS A 72 -9.30 1.70 -6.37
N ALA A 73 -8.10 1.65 -6.91
CA ALA A 73 -6.94 2.23 -6.29
C ALA A 73 -6.23 3.16 -7.26
N SER A 74 -5.42 4.06 -6.73
CA SER A 74 -4.62 4.96 -7.56
C SER A 74 -3.32 5.34 -6.89
N CYS A 75 -2.40 5.88 -7.68
CA CYS A 75 -1.22 6.55 -7.16
C CYS A 75 -0.89 7.82 -7.94
N THR A 76 -0.24 8.77 -7.28
CA THR A 76 0.28 9.98 -7.92
C THR A 76 1.75 9.79 -8.30
N LEU A 77 2.03 9.55 -9.58
CA LEU A 77 3.39 9.43 -10.10
C LEU A 77 3.95 10.82 -10.44
N VAL A 78 5.03 11.21 -9.78
CA VAL A 78 5.63 12.54 -9.87
C VAL A 78 6.84 12.58 -10.79
N ASP A 79 7.74 11.59 -10.68
CA ASP A 79 8.98 11.55 -11.47
C ASP A 79 9.44 10.11 -11.71
N VAL A 80 10.44 9.94 -12.58
CA VAL A 80 11.12 8.67 -12.85
C VAL A 80 12.64 8.87 -12.93
N SER A 81 13.39 7.84 -12.55
CA SER A 81 14.82 7.76 -12.85
C SER A 81 15.06 6.79 -13.99
N TYR A 82 16.17 6.95 -14.72
CA TYR A 82 16.48 6.15 -15.89
C TYR A 82 17.55 5.08 -15.61
N SER A 83 17.43 3.95 -16.29
CA SER A 83 18.37 2.81 -16.18
C SER A 83 19.71 3.11 -16.85
N ARG A 84 19.73 4.04 -17.81
CA ARG A 84 20.89 4.51 -18.55
C ARG A 84 20.98 6.04 -18.45
N ARG A 85 22.15 6.64 -18.76
CA ARG A 85 22.28 8.09 -18.98
C ARG A 85 21.61 8.50 -20.30
N ILE A 86 20.36 8.14 -20.50
CA ILE A 86 19.54 8.61 -21.59
C ILE A 86 18.75 9.79 -21.02
N LYS A 87 18.93 10.98 -21.61
CA LYS A 87 17.99 12.07 -21.44
C LYS A 87 16.97 11.90 -22.55
N PRO A 88 15.77 11.34 -22.28
CA PRO A 88 14.73 11.29 -23.31
C PRO A 88 14.41 12.71 -23.76
N ASP A 89 13.96 12.84 -25.01
CA ASP A 89 13.40 14.09 -25.50
C ASP A 89 12.21 14.46 -24.59
N PRO A 90 12.17 15.68 -24.01
CA PRO A 90 11.09 16.13 -23.14
C PRO A 90 9.69 15.97 -23.75
N ASN A 91 9.58 15.96 -25.08
CA ASN A 91 8.30 15.84 -25.80
C ASN A 91 7.98 14.40 -26.22
N SER A 92 8.86 13.44 -25.95
CA SER A 92 8.65 12.04 -26.29
C SER A 92 8.05 11.25 -25.14
N ALA A 93 7.13 10.33 -25.45
CA ALA A 93 6.64 9.38 -24.46
C ALA A 93 7.80 8.51 -23.96
N LEU A 94 7.88 8.34 -22.64
CA LEU A 94 8.94 7.56 -22.02
C LEU A 94 8.73 6.07 -22.30
N LYS A 95 9.78 5.36 -22.70
CA LYS A 95 9.71 3.91 -22.82
C LYS A 95 9.81 3.29 -21.43
N LEU A 96 8.88 2.41 -21.10
CA LEU A 96 8.88 1.71 -19.81
C LEU A 96 10.23 1.00 -19.54
N GLN A 97 10.85 0.42 -20.56
CA GLN A 97 12.14 -0.28 -20.45
C GLN A 97 13.30 0.62 -19.99
N ASP A 98 13.24 1.91 -20.30
CA ASP A 98 14.31 2.86 -19.97
C ASP A 98 14.20 3.40 -18.54
N ILE A 99 13.04 3.24 -17.89
CA ILE A 99 12.80 3.67 -16.51
C ILE A 99 13.43 2.67 -15.53
N ARG A 100 14.17 3.17 -14.53
CA ARG A 100 14.75 2.39 -13.44
C ARG A 100 13.87 2.36 -12.20
N ASN A 101 13.43 3.53 -11.74
CA ASN A 101 12.50 3.65 -10.61
C ASN A 101 11.44 4.67 -10.94
N PHE A 102 10.25 4.45 -10.39
CA PHE A 102 9.18 5.42 -10.29
C PHE A 102 9.25 6.13 -8.94
N TYR A 103 8.88 7.42 -8.93
CA TYR A 103 8.79 8.22 -7.72
C TYR A 103 7.35 8.69 -7.52
N VAL A 104 6.71 8.12 -6.50
CA VAL A 104 5.30 8.29 -6.18
C VAL A 104 5.17 9.21 -4.97
N GLU A 105 4.23 10.15 -5.03
CA GLU A 105 3.88 10.98 -3.88
C GLU A 105 2.96 10.21 -2.93
N ASP A 106 1.84 9.72 -3.46
CA ASP A 106 0.80 9.09 -2.65
C ASP A 106 0.09 7.92 -3.35
N TYR A 107 -0.48 7.05 -2.51
CA TYR A 107 -1.37 5.95 -2.87
C TYR A 107 -2.74 6.14 -2.22
N PHE A 108 -3.78 5.77 -2.96
CA PHE A 108 -5.17 5.89 -2.51
C PHE A 108 -5.96 4.62 -2.80
N VAL A 109 -6.95 4.37 -1.96
CA VAL A 109 -8.01 3.38 -2.16
C VAL A 109 -9.34 4.12 -2.16
N GLU A 110 -10.17 3.81 -3.14
CA GLU A 110 -11.51 4.36 -3.27
C GLU A 110 -12.56 3.29 -2.93
N THR A 111 -13.47 3.61 -2.02
CA THR A 111 -14.58 2.74 -1.61
C THR A 111 -15.88 3.13 -2.28
N LYS A 112 -16.74 2.13 -2.50
CA LYS A 112 -18.08 2.34 -3.05
C LYS A 112 -18.96 3.19 -2.13
N GLU A 113 -18.90 2.94 -0.83
CA GLU A 113 -19.62 3.70 0.19
C GLU A 113 -18.67 4.65 0.91
N PRO A 114 -19.09 5.91 1.16
CA PRO A 114 -18.25 6.87 1.86
C PRO A 114 -18.10 6.49 3.34
N PHE A 115 -16.90 6.64 3.87
CA PHE A 115 -16.65 6.65 5.30
C PHE A 115 -16.45 8.10 5.77
N SER A 116 -17.31 8.58 6.67
CA SER A 116 -17.30 9.98 7.13
C SER A 116 -17.25 10.98 5.96
N ASP A 117 -18.14 10.79 4.99
CA ASP A 117 -18.29 11.60 3.76
C ASP A 117 -17.09 11.58 2.80
N LYS A 118 -16.09 10.72 3.03
CA LYS A 118 -14.95 10.52 2.13
C LYS A 118 -15.05 9.16 1.45
N GLN A 119 -14.85 9.13 0.14
CA GLN A 119 -14.75 7.89 -0.65
C GLN A 119 -13.31 7.53 -1.01
N ILE A 120 -12.40 8.51 -1.02
CA ILE A 120 -10.99 8.33 -1.40
C ILE A 120 -10.15 8.42 -0.13
N HIS A 121 -9.37 7.39 0.12
CA HIS A 121 -8.62 7.22 1.35
C HIS A 121 -7.14 7.04 1.05
N LYS A 122 -6.30 7.87 1.69
CA LYS A 122 -4.85 7.81 1.54
C LYS A 122 -4.28 6.62 2.34
N VAL A 123 -3.49 5.79 1.68
CA VAL A 123 -2.90 4.56 2.25
C VAL A 123 -1.37 4.51 2.16
N THR A 124 -0.73 5.62 1.78
CA THR A 124 0.72 5.72 1.57
C THR A 124 1.50 5.38 2.85
N GLY A 125 1.09 5.97 3.97
CA GLY A 125 1.66 5.76 5.30
C GLY A 125 1.48 4.32 5.76
N TYR A 126 0.32 3.71 5.52
CA TYR A 126 0.12 2.28 5.71
C TYR A 126 1.13 1.44 4.91
N LEU A 127 1.20 1.64 3.58
CA LEU A 127 2.10 0.88 2.71
C LEU A 127 3.57 1.05 3.12
N LYS A 128 3.97 2.23 3.57
CA LYS A 128 5.30 2.47 4.14
C LYS A 128 5.50 1.72 5.45
N LYS A 129 4.53 1.80 6.38
CA LYS A 129 4.60 1.22 7.72
C LYS A 129 4.81 -0.29 7.68
N ILE A 130 4.16 -0.98 6.74
CA ILE A 130 4.28 -2.43 6.55
C ILE A 130 5.52 -2.85 5.76
N GLY A 131 6.23 -1.89 5.14
CA GLY A 131 7.40 -2.14 4.30
C GLY A 131 7.09 -2.44 2.83
N GLY A 132 5.87 -2.14 2.36
CA GLY A 132 5.46 -2.35 0.97
C GLY A 132 6.04 -1.32 0.00
N ILE A 133 6.37 -0.12 0.50
CA ILE A 133 7.06 0.94 -0.25
C ILE A 133 8.14 1.59 0.62
N SER A 134 9.12 2.23 0.00
CA SER A 134 10.25 2.88 0.69
C SER A 134 10.48 4.30 0.17
N LEU A 135 11.03 5.18 1.00
CA LEU A 135 11.42 6.52 0.57
C LEU A 135 12.56 6.44 -0.47
N GLY A 136 12.54 7.38 -1.40
CA GLY A 136 13.64 7.61 -2.33
C GLY A 136 14.90 8.11 -1.64
N LYS A 137 15.98 8.21 -2.42
CA LYS A 137 17.29 8.69 -1.98
C LYS A 137 17.66 9.98 -2.70
N GLY A 138 18.53 10.78 -2.08
CA GLY A 138 19.02 12.03 -2.68
C GLY A 138 17.88 13.01 -2.91
N GLN A 139 17.77 13.55 -4.13
CA GLN A 139 16.72 14.51 -4.49
C GLN A 139 15.29 13.98 -4.33
N TYR A 140 15.11 12.66 -4.27
CA TYR A 140 13.82 11.99 -4.13
C TYR A 140 13.49 11.58 -2.69
N SER A 141 14.18 12.11 -1.68
CA SER A 141 13.97 11.74 -0.27
C SER A 141 12.58 12.07 0.29
N HIS A 142 11.81 12.89 -0.43
CA HIS A 142 10.44 13.28 -0.10
C HIS A 142 9.37 12.47 -0.87
N LEU A 143 9.78 11.59 -1.80
CA LEU A 143 8.90 10.72 -2.57
C LEU A 143 9.15 9.25 -2.24
N TYR A 144 8.20 8.38 -2.58
CA TYR A 144 8.33 6.94 -2.46
C TYR A 144 8.90 6.35 -3.75
N SER A 145 9.97 5.56 -3.62
CA SER A 145 10.65 4.94 -4.74
C SER A 145 10.13 3.53 -4.95
N ILE A 146 9.66 3.26 -6.17
CA ILE A 146 9.24 1.92 -6.62
C ILE A 146 10.19 1.49 -7.74
N PRO A 147 10.94 0.39 -7.57
CA PRO A 147 11.77 -0.12 -8.66
C PRO A 147 10.88 -0.60 -9.81
N ASN A 148 11.35 -0.40 -11.04
CA ASN A 148 10.69 -0.93 -12.24
C ASN A 148 11.28 -2.30 -12.54
N ASP A 149 10.90 -3.31 -11.77
CA ASP A 149 11.46 -4.66 -11.85
C ASP A 149 10.71 -5.52 -12.88
N PHE A 150 9.40 -5.33 -13.03
CA PHE A 150 8.61 -6.15 -13.95
C PHE A 150 8.73 -5.71 -15.41
N LYS A 151 9.01 -4.42 -15.67
CA LYS A 151 9.13 -3.87 -17.04
C LYS A 151 7.93 -4.18 -17.93
N THR A 152 6.74 -4.27 -17.34
CA THR A 152 5.49 -4.58 -18.04
C THR A 152 4.34 -3.71 -17.55
N PHE A 153 3.22 -3.74 -18.28
CA PHE A 153 1.99 -3.04 -17.92
C PHE A 153 0.95 -4.01 -17.36
N PHE A 154 0.16 -3.51 -16.41
CA PHE A 154 -1.11 -4.09 -15.98
C PHE A 154 -2.23 -3.11 -16.34
N GLY A 155 -3.15 -3.52 -17.23
CA GLY A 155 -4.05 -2.57 -17.85
C GLY A 155 -3.25 -1.46 -18.53
N ASP A 156 -3.57 -0.20 -18.28
CA ASP A 156 -2.86 0.99 -18.80
C ASP A 156 -1.71 1.50 -17.92
N SER A 157 -1.44 0.83 -16.80
CA SER A 157 -0.51 1.29 -15.78
C SER A 157 0.74 0.39 -15.71
N PRO A 158 1.95 0.92 -15.45
CA PRO A 158 3.11 0.08 -15.12
C PRO A 158 2.78 -0.87 -13.96
N ALA A 159 3.05 -2.16 -14.14
CA ALA A 159 2.65 -3.19 -13.18
C ALA A 159 3.29 -2.98 -11.79
N ASP A 160 4.53 -2.48 -11.75
CA ASP A 160 5.26 -2.20 -10.51
C ASP A 160 4.55 -1.14 -9.64
N LEU A 161 3.87 -0.16 -10.27
CA LEU A 161 3.11 0.85 -9.54
C LEU A 161 1.87 0.28 -8.86
N PHE A 162 1.25 -0.74 -9.45
CA PHE A 162 0.08 -1.41 -8.89
C PHE A 162 0.43 -2.48 -7.84
N TYR A 163 1.63 -3.06 -7.93
CA TYR A 163 2.07 -4.15 -7.07
C TYR A 163 1.88 -3.93 -5.56
N PRO A 164 2.09 -2.72 -4.99
CA PRO A 164 1.80 -2.48 -3.58
C PRO A 164 0.34 -2.74 -3.20
N ILE A 165 -0.62 -2.40 -4.06
CA ILE A 165 -2.05 -2.65 -3.84
C ILE A 165 -2.35 -4.14 -4.00
N GLN A 166 -1.88 -4.76 -5.08
CA GLN A 166 -2.05 -6.19 -5.33
C GLN A 166 -1.52 -7.02 -4.15
N ARG A 167 -0.29 -6.79 -3.72
CA ARG A 167 0.36 -7.64 -2.72
C ARG A 167 -0.07 -7.33 -1.29
N TYR A 168 -0.22 -6.05 -0.96
CA TYR A 168 -0.39 -5.60 0.43
C TYR A 168 -1.78 -5.07 0.76
N ILE A 169 -2.72 -5.17 -0.18
CA ILE A 169 -4.14 -5.02 0.10
C ILE A 169 -4.88 -6.26 -0.38
N ASN A 170 -4.85 -6.58 -1.68
CA ASN A 170 -5.58 -7.76 -2.18
C ASN A 170 -5.07 -9.04 -1.48
N GLY A 171 -3.76 -9.31 -1.58
CA GLY A 171 -3.16 -10.52 -1.03
C GLY A 171 -3.33 -10.66 0.48
N LEU A 172 -3.18 -9.57 1.23
CA LEU A 172 -3.29 -9.60 2.70
C LEU A 172 -4.73 -9.80 3.17
N PHE A 173 -5.71 -9.20 2.52
CA PHE A 173 -7.09 -9.23 3.01
C PHE A 173 -7.94 -10.32 2.37
N PHE A 174 -7.63 -10.79 1.17
CA PHE A 174 -8.50 -11.69 0.41
C PHE A 174 -7.83 -12.99 -0.02
N ASP A 175 -6.52 -13.15 0.24
CA ASP A 175 -5.72 -14.26 -0.29
C ASP A 175 -5.84 -14.38 -1.83
N ASP A 176 -6.19 -13.28 -2.50
CA ASP A 176 -6.27 -13.12 -3.94
C ASP A 176 -5.50 -11.87 -4.36
N ASP A 177 -5.08 -11.79 -5.62
CA ASP A 177 -4.30 -10.66 -6.14
C ASP A 177 -5.17 -9.66 -6.95
N TYR A 178 -6.46 -9.92 -7.13
CA TYR A 178 -7.27 -9.25 -8.16
C TYR A 178 -8.57 -8.61 -7.66
N ARG A 179 -8.81 -8.59 -6.33
CA ARG A 179 -10.01 -7.99 -5.73
C ARG A 179 -10.22 -6.54 -6.14
N ILE A 180 -9.23 -5.69 -5.87
CA ILE A 180 -9.13 -4.36 -6.46
C ILE A 180 -8.32 -4.51 -7.73
N SER A 181 -8.92 -4.35 -8.90
CA SER A 181 -8.24 -4.48 -10.20
C SER A 181 -8.29 -3.22 -11.06
N ASN A 182 -9.12 -2.24 -10.70
CA ASN A 182 -9.13 -0.94 -11.33
C ASN A 182 -8.04 -0.06 -10.70
N PHE A 183 -6.93 0.14 -11.42
CA PHE A 183 -5.80 0.93 -10.95
C PHE A 183 -5.45 2.07 -11.89
N GLU A 184 -5.48 3.29 -11.36
CA GLU A 184 -5.16 4.51 -12.11
C GLU A 184 -3.84 5.14 -11.65
N VAL A 185 -3.00 5.50 -12.61
CA VAL A 185 -1.80 6.31 -12.35
C VAL A 185 -2.09 7.76 -12.72
N ILE A 186 -2.16 8.62 -11.71
CA ILE A 186 -2.34 10.06 -11.89
C ILE A 186 -0.95 10.65 -12.14
N SER A 187 -0.69 11.14 -13.35
CA SER A 187 0.60 11.70 -13.70
C SER A 187 0.53 12.69 -14.86
N LYS A 188 1.51 13.60 -14.92
CA LYS A 188 1.83 14.39 -16.11
C LYS A 188 2.82 13.66 -17.03
N ILE A 189 3.40 12.54 -16.58
CA ILE A 189 4.38 11.76 -17.32
C ILE A 189 3.65 10.77 -18.22
N SER A 190 3.93 10.83 -19.51
CA SER A 190 3.44 9.85 -20.48
C SER A 190 4.45 8.72 -20.63
N ILE A 191 4.01 7.48 -20.38
CA ILE A 191 4.82 6.26 -20.53
C ILE A 191 4.17 5.41 -21.63
N ALA A 192 4.92 5.14 -22.70
CA ALA A 192 4.44 4.35 -23.81
C ALA A 192 4.41 2.85 -23.46
N LYS A 193 3.25 2.23 -23.68
CA LYS A 193 3.17 0.81 -24.05
C LYS A 193 3.80 0.68 -25.42
N THR A 194 4.94 0.02 -25.48
CA THR A 194 5.66 -0.27 -26.74
C THR A 194 4.74 -0.76 -27.84
#